data_AF-A0AAU5Y4W9-F1
#
_entry.id   AF-A0AAU5Y4W9-F1
#
_cell.length_a   1.000
_cell.length_b   1.000
_cell.length_c   1.000
_cell.angle_alpha   90.00
_cell.angle_beta   90.00
_cell.angle_gamma   90.00
#
_symmetry.space_group_name_H-M   'P 1'
#
loop_
_entity.id
_entity.type
_entity.pdbx_description
1 polymer ?
#
loop_
_entity_poly.entity_id
_entity_poly.type
_entity_poly.pdbx_seq_one_letter_code
_entity_poly.pdbx_strand_id
1 'polypeptide(L)'
;MHTVDHGTGTDAGPDFDEPPGEAEEVKPAPPPSRRLLVLCAVAGFVLGGGVLGLLWGLSGVHAGALDDALAACQALDRVGELPDTSRDAQPSLTPGLTPERLHRMTAARELSAAAAQVNANYQPLADHIDGVSRMVLSLHFNDISGQRHLVQAQEICARI
;
A
#
# COMPACT_ATOMS: atom_id res chain seq x y z
N MET A 1 52.62 62.75 -57.52
CA MET A 1 54.09 62.74 -57.47
C MET A 1 54.52 63.67 -56.35
N HIS A 2 54.89 63.10 -55.21
CA HIS A 2 55.58 63.69 -54.04
C HIS A 2 55.68 62.53 -53.03
N THR A 3 56.80 61.80 -52.95
CA THR A 3 57.95 62.00 -52.02
C THR A 3 57.50 62.28 -50.58
N VAL A 4 57.87 61.44 -49.61
CA VAL A 4 58.93 61.73 -48.62
C VAL A 4 59.30 60.44 -47.86
N ASP A 5 60.59 60.39 -47.56
CA ASP A 5 61.47 59.36 -47.05
C ASP A 5 61.40 59.14 -45.52
N HIS A 6 62.18 58.14 -45.09
CA HIS A 6 62.46 57.68 -43.73
C HIS A 6 63.11 58.70 -42.77
N GLY A 7 62.91 58.43 -41.48
CA GLY A 7 63.70 58.94 -40.33
C GLY A 7 62.79 59.58 -39.28
N THR A 8 62.84 59.34 -37.98
CA THR A 8 63.82 58.77 -37.04
C THR A 8 63.09 58.68 -35.70
N GLY A 9 63.50 57.80 -34.79
CA GLY A 9 63.18 57.97 -33.36
C GLY A 9 62.88 56.69 -32.61
N THR A 10 63.92 56.10 -32.03
CA THR A 10 63.86 55.37 -30.77
C THR A 10 63.10 56.18 -29.72
N ASP A 11 62.14 55.58 -29.01
CA ASP A 11 61.96 55.73 -27.56
C ASP A 11 60.95 54.72 -26.98
N ALA A 12 61.49 53.84 -26.13
CA ALA A 12 60.99 53.22 -24.91
C ALA A 12 59.47 53.02 -24.64
N GLY A 13 59.13 51.74 -24.42
CA GLY A 13 58.30 51.25 -23.30
C GLY A 13 56.91 50.71 -23.66
N PRO A 14 56.31 49.80 -22.86
CA PRO A 14 56.80 49.03 -21.70
C PRO A 14 56.82 47.50 -21.94
N ASP A 15 57.79 46.80 -21.34
CA ASP A 15 57.77 45.35 -21.17
C ASP A 15 56.98 45.07 -19.88
N PHE A 16 55.75 44.60 -20.02
CA PHE A 16 54.94 44.17 -18.88
C PHE A 16 55.29 42.70 -18.60
N ASP A 17 56.13 42.49 -17.60
CA ASP A 17 56.25 41.21 -16.88
C ASP A 17 54.91 40.87 -16.21
N GLU A 18 54.01 40.20 -16.95
CA GLU A 18 52.83 39.56 -16.38
C GLU A 18 53.24 38.12 -15.98
N PRO A 19 53.36 37.80 -14.69
CA PRO A 19 53.69 36.43 -14.28
C PRO A 19 52.55 35.52 -14.76
N PRO A 20 52.86 34.37 -15.38
CA PRO A 20 51.82 33.44 -15.80
C PRO A 20 51.01 33.04 -14.57
N GLY A 21 49.72 33.37 -14.58
CA GLY A 21 48.78 32.96 -13.56
C GLY A 21 48.99 31.48 -13.27
N GLU A 22 49.29 31.19 -12.01
CA GLU A 22 49.38 29.85 -11.49
C GLU A 22 48.09 29.14 -11.90
N ALA A 23 48.20 28.21 -12.84
CA ALA A 23 47.20 27.18 -12.96
C ALA A 23 47.22 26.50 -11.59
N GLU A 24 46.24 26.80 -10.74
CA GLU A 24 45.94 25.98 -9.59
C GLU A 24 45.73 24.58 -10.15
N GLU A 25 46.79 23.79 -10.08
CA GLU A 25 46.76 22.37 -10.28
C GLU A 25 45.80 21.86 -9.21
N VAL A 26 44.54 21.70 -9.60
CA VAL A 26 43.51 21.05 -8.81
C VAL A 26 44.03 19.63 -8.62
N LYS A 27 44.76 19.43 -7.51
CA LYS A 27 45.24 18.12 -7.10
C LYS A 27 44.03 17.20 -7.10
N PRO A 28 44.05 16.08 -7.85
CA PRO A 28 42.95 15.14 -7.84
C PRO A 28 42.74 14.70 -6.39
N ALA A 29 41.51 14.90 -5.90
CA ALA A 29 41.16 14.52 -4.53
C ALA A 29 41.54 13.04 -4.33
N PRO A 30 42.19 12.70 -3.20
CA PRO A 30 42.62 11.32 -2.95
C PRO A 30 41.41 10.39 -3.07
N PRO A 31 41.57 9.20 -3.70
CA PRO A 31 40.46 8.31 -3.96
C PRO A 31 39.76 7.97 -2.63
N PRO A 32 38.42 8.14 -2.55
CA PRO A 32 37.70 7.90 -1.32
C PRO A 32 37.93 6.46 -0.87
N SER A 33 38.24 6.28 0.41
CA SER A 33 38.52 4.94 0.93
C SER A 33 37.29 4.05 0.72
N ARG A 34 37.51 2.83 0.19
CA ARG A 34 36.41 1.87 -0.06
C ARG A 34 35.57 1.61 1.19
N ARG A 35 36.19 1.68 2.37
CA ARG A 35 35.52 1.55 3.68
C ARG A 35 34.55 2.69 3.94
N LEU A 36 34.91 3.93 3.61
CA LEU A 36 34.03 5.08 3.76
C LEU A 36 32.83 4.99 2.81
N LEU A 37 33.04 4.55 1.57
CA LEU A 37 31.94 4.33 0.61
C LEU A 37 30.95 3.27 1.11
N VAL A 38 31.45 2.16 1.66
CA VAL A 38 30.59 1.11 2.24
C VAL A 38 29.84 1.62 3.46
N LEU A 39 30.47 2.40 4.34
CA LEU A 39 29.82 3.00 5.51
C LEU A 39 28.70 3.96 5.09
N CYS A 40 28.93 4.81 4.09
CA CYS A 40 27.90 5.69 3.55
C CYS A 40 26.74 4.90 2.93
N ALA A 41 27.03 3.81 2.20
CA ALA A 41 26.00 2.96 1.61
C ALA A 41 25.15 2.25 2.67
N VAL A 42 25.78 1.69 3.71
CA VAL A 42 25.07 1.03 4.82
C VAL A 42 24.24 2.05 5.60
N ALA A 43 24.79 3.23 5.91
CA ALA A 43 24.05 4.29 6.60
C ALA A 43 22.83 4.75 5.78
N GLY A 44 23.00 4.93 4.46
CA GLY A 44 21.90 5.25 3.56
C GLY A 44 20.85 4.15 3.49
N PHE A 45 21.26 2.87 3.48
CA PHE A 45 20.34 1.74 3.48
C PHE A 45 19.56 1.62 4.79
N VAL A 46 20.21 1.81 5.94
CA VAL A 46 19.54 1.78 7.25
C VAL A 46 18.57 2.94 7.39
N LEU A 47 18.94 4.15 6.96
CA LEU A 47 18.03 5.30 6.94
C LEU A 47 16.86 5.09 5.98
N GLY A 48 17.14 4.67 4.75
CA GLY A 48 16.11 4.42 3.73
C GLY A 48 15.16 3.28 4.14
N GLY A 49 15.70 2.16 4.60
CA GLY A 49 14.93 1.03 5.11
C GLY A 49 14.17 1.36 6.39
N GLY A 50 14.75 2.18 7.27
CA GLY A 50 14.08 2.68 8.48
C GLY A 50 12.89 3.57 8.14
N VAL A 51 13.07 4.57 7.28
CA VAL A 51 11.97 5.46 6.83
C VAL A 51 10.90 4.68 6.08
N LEU A 52 11.29 3.79 5.16
CA LEU A 52 10.34 2.96 4.43
C LEU A 52 9.60 2.02 5.38
N GLY A 53 10.29 1.37 6.31
CA GLY A 53 9.68 0.50 7.32
C GLY A 53 8.75 1.24 8.26
N LEU A 54 9.10 2.48 8.65
CA LEU A 54 8.26 3.33 9.50
C LEU A 54 7.03 3.83 8.73
N LEU A 55 7.19 4.24 7.47
CA LEU A 55 6.09 4.59 6.58
C LEU A 55 5.17 3.40 6.35
N TRP A 56 5.73 2.20 6.17
CA TRP A 56 4.97 0.96 6.02
C TRP A 56 4.22 0.62 7.31
N GLY A 57 4.85 0.73 8.48
CA GLY A 57 4.21 0.52 9.77
C GLY A 57 3.09 1.55 10.08
N LEU A 58 3.30 2.81 9.70
CA LEU A 58 2.33 3.89 9.86
C LEU A 58 1.22 3.88 8.80
N SER A 59 1.45 3.26 7.64
CA SER A 59 0.45 3.08 6.59
C SER A 59 -0.72 2.17 6.98
N GLY A 60 -0.74 1.66 8.23
CA GLY A 60 -1.92 0.98 8.74
C GLY A 60 -2.12 -0.41 8.14
N VAL A 61 -1.06 -1.13 7.78
CA VAL A 61 -1.21 -2.50 7.26
C VAL A 61 -1.80 -3.46 8.31
N HIS A 62 -1.80 -3.06 9.59
CA HIS A 62 -2.56 -3.70 10.68
C HIS A 62 -3.94 -3.07 10.94
N ALA A 63 -4.21 -1.86 10.41
CA ALA A 63 -5.57 -1.30 10.32
C ALA A 63 -6.43 -2.08 9.31
N GLY A 64 -5.78 -2.85 8.44
CA GLY A 64 -6.43 -3.79 7.51
C GLY A 64 -7.43 -4.72 8.20
N ALA A 65 -7.25 -5.12 9.46
CA ALA A 65 -8.23 -5.99 10.12
C ALA A 65 -9.62 -5.33 10.28
N LEU A 66 -9.66 -4.02 10.56
CA LEU A 66 -10.92 -3.27 10.63
C LEU A 66 -11.46 -3.00 9.22
N ASP A 67 -10.60 -2.63 8.26
CA ASP A 67 -11.00 -2.41 6.87
C ASP A 67 -11.53 -3.69 6.21
N ASP A 68 -10.91 -4.84 6.49
CA ASP A 68 -11.32 -6.17 6.02
C ASP A 68 -12.63 -6.59 6.68
N ALA A 69 -12.82 -6.32 7.97
CA ALA A 69 -14.09 -6.57 8.66
C ALA A 69 -15.22 -5.70 8.08
N LEU A 70 -14.96 -4.41 7.81
CA LEU A 70 -15.92 -3.51 7.16
C LEU A 70 -16.22 -3.96 5.72
N ALA A 71 -15.21 -4.36 4.96
CA ALA A 71 -15.37 -4.87 3.61
C ALA A 71 -16.16 -6.19 3.60
N ALA A 72 -15.95 -7.07 4.59
CA ALA A 72 -16.75 -8.27 4.78
C ALA A 72 -18.22 -7.94 5.07
N CYS A 73 -18.48 -6.97 5.96
CA CYS A 73 -19.83 -6.51 6.28
C CYS A 73 -20.53 -5.88 5.06
N GLN A 74 -19.83 -5.05 4.28
CA GLN A 74 -20.36 -4.49 3.03
C GLN A 74 -20.62 -5.57 1.98
N ALA A 75 -19.76 -6.59 1.89
CA ALA A 75 -19.97 -7.70 0.98
C ALA A 75 -21.21 -8.50 1.38
N LEU A 76 -21.43 -8.74 2.69
CA LEU A 76 -22.61 -9.41 3.23
C LEU A 76 -23.90 -8.61 2.97
N ASP A 77 -23.89 -7.30 3.22
CA ASP A 77 -25.03 -6.41 2.93
C ASP A 77 -25.43 -6.46 1.44
N ARG A 78 -24.43 -6.50 0.55
CA ARG A 78 -24.64 -6.63 -0.90
C ARG A 78 -25.09 -8.02 -1.35
N VAL A 79 -25.01 -9.05 -0.50
CA VAL A 79 -25.69 -10.33 -0.76
C VAL A 79 -27.21 -10.17 -0.56
N GLY A 80 -27.65 -9.13 0.15
CA GLY A 80 -29.06 -8.81 0.40
C GLY A 80 -29.74 -9.78 1.36
N GLU A 81 -31.04 -9.60 1.60
CA GLU A 81 -31.83 -10.57 2.36
C GLU A 81 -31.73 -11.95 1.69
N LEU A 82 -31.09 -12.89 2.40
CA LEU A 82 -31.22 -14.30 2.11
C LEU A 82 -32.66 -14.68 2.44
N PRO A 83 -33.31 -15.52 1.63
CA PRO A 83 -34.67 -15.96 1.91
C PRO A 83 -34.68 -16.63 3.29
N ASP A 84 -35.38 -15.98 4.22
CA ASP A 84 -35.75 -16.61 5.48
C ASP A 84 -36.74 -17.71 5.11
N THR A 85 -36.37 -18.96 5.31
CA THR A 85 -37.24 -20.13 5.15
C THR A 85 -37.41 -20.86 6.48
N SER A 86 -37.17 -20.17 7.61
CA SER A 86 -37.60 -20.66 8.91
C SER A 86 -39.11 -20.79 8.85
N ARG A 87 -39.58 -22.00 9.17
CA ARG A 87 -40.92 -22.57 9.40
C ARG A 87 -42.19 -21.95 8.78
N ASP A 88 -42.25 -20.63 8.58
CA ASP A 88 -43.45 -19.86 8.19
C ASP A 88 -43.30 -19.07 6.87
N ALA A 89 -42.12 -19.04 6.23
CA ALA A 89 -41.94 -18.32 4.98
C ALA A 89 -42.13 -19.20 3.73
N GLN A 90 -43.02 -18.78 2.83
CA GLN A 90 -43.36 -19.50 1.60
C GLN A 90 -42.12 -19.68 0.68
N PRO A 91 -41.92 -20.87 0.08
CA PRO A 91 -40.75 -21.18 -0.76
C PRO A 91 -40.78 -20.52 -2.15
N SER A 92 -41.67 -19.56 -2.41
CA SER A 92 -42.05 -19.13 -3.76
C SER A 92 -41.53 -17.75 -4.18
N LEU A 93 -40.69 -17.09 -3.39
CA LEU A 93 -40.03 -15.83 -3.74
C LEU A 93 -38.53 -15.97 -3.55
N THR A 94 -37.90 -16.90 -4.27
CA THR A 94 -36.44 -17.02 -4.30
C THR A 94 -35.93 -16.09 -5.41
N PRO A 95 -35.28 -14.95 -5.12
CA PRO A 95 -34.30 -14.45 -6.06
C PRO A 95 -33.23 -15.54 -6.11
N GLY A 96 -33.12 -16.24 -7.25
CA GLY A 96 -32.15 -17.31 -7.40
C GLY A 96 -30.77 -16.82 -6.95
N LEU A 97 -30.04 -17.67 -6.22
CA LEU A 97 -28.63 -17.42 -5.91
C LEU A 97 -27.89 -17.21 -7.23
N THR A 98 -27.65 -15.96 -7.60
CA THR A 98 -26.84 -15.67 -8.76
C THR A 98 -25.40 -16.03 -8.44
N PRO A 99 -24.60 -16.49 -9.42
CA PRO A 99 -23.17 -16.75 -9.22
C PRO A 99 -22.44 -15.52 -8.65
N GLU A 100 -22.94 -14.31 -8.93
CA GLU A 100 -22.44 -13.08 -8.35
C GLU A 100 -22.68 -12.98 -6.84
N ARG A 101 -23.85 -13.36 -6.33
CA ARG A 101 -24.11 -13.38 -4.87
C ARG A 101 -23.26 -14.43 -4.16
N LEU A 102 -23.07 -15.59 -4.77
CA LEU A 102 -22.16 -16.62 -4.27
C LEU A 102 -20.73 -16.11 -4.17
N HIS A 103 -20.26 -15.42 -5.23
CA HIS A 103 -18.91 -14.85 -5.25
C HIS A 103 -18.72 -13.77 -4.18
N ARG A 104 -19.72 -12.90 -3.97
CA ARG A 104 -19.70 -11.90 -2.89
C ARG A 104 -19.71 -12.55 -1.51
N MET A 105 -20.45 -13.64 -1.32
CA MET A 105 -20.47 -14.38 -0.04
C MET A 105 -19.12 -15.04 0.23
N THR A 106 -18.45 -15.60 -0.78
CA THR A 106 -17.08 -16.11 -0.63
C THR A 106 -16.08 -15.00 -0.33
N ALA A 107 -16.23 -13.83 -0.95
CA ALA A 107 -15.39 -12.68 -0.64
C ALA A 107 -15.58 -12.21 0.82
N ALA A 108 -16.81 -12.15 1.31
CA ALA A 108 -17.10 -11.81 2.71
C ALA A 108 -16.43 -12.80 3.69
N ARG A 109 -16.49 -14.09 3.38
CA ARG A 109 -15.82 -15.15 4.15
C ARG A 109 -14.31 -14.95 4.21
N GLU A 110 -13.65 -14.79 3.07
CA GLU A 110 -12.19 -14.64 3.02
C GLU A 110 -11.73 -13.35 3.73
N LEU A 111 -12.45 -12.24 3.56
CA LEU A 111 -12.14 -10.98 4.24
C LEU A 111 -12.31 -11.08 5.76
N SER A 112 -13.40 -11.72 6.23
CA SER A 112 -13.61 -11.93 7.66
C SER A 112 -12.54 -12.85 8.28
N ALA A 113 -12.09 -13.87 7.53
CA ALA A 113 -11.01 -14.75 7.96
C ALA A 113 -9.65 -14.05 7.98
N ALA A 114 -9.39 -13.14 7.03
CA ALA A 114 -8.19 -12.30 7.03
C ALA A 114 -8.18 -11.35 8.24
N ALA A 115 -9.31 -10.68 8.51
CA ALA A 115 -9.47 -9.84 9.69
C ALA A 115 -9.19 -10.60 11.00
N ALA A 116 -9.70 -11.84 11.10
CA ALA A 116 -9.53 -12.71 12.26
C ALA A 116 -8.07 -13.20 12.43
N GLN A 117 -7.33 -13.43 11.34
CA GLN A 117 -5.91 -13.78 11.38
C GLN A 117 -5.03 -12.64 11.92
N VAL A 118 -5.40 -11.39 11.62
CA VAL A 118 -4.67 -10.21 12.08
C VAL A 118 -5.12 -9.79 13.49
N ASN A 119 -6.40 -9.96 13.83
CA ASN A 119 -6.95 -9.62 15.14
C ASN A 119 -8.04 -10.62 15.59
N ALA A 120 -7.73 -11.36 16.65
CA ALA A 120 -8.62 -12.37 17.23
C ALA A 120 -9.97 -11.81 17.74
N ASN A 121 -10.12 -10.50 17.93
CA ASN A 121 -11.41 -9.90 18.27
C ASN A 121 -12.46 -10.08 17.15
N TYR A 122 -12.02 -10.29 15.90
CA TYR A 122 -12.91 -10.55 14.75
C TYR A 122 -13.16 -12.04 14.51
N GLN A 123 -12.61 -12.94 15.34
CA GLN A 123 -12.88 -14.37 15.24
C GLN A 123 -14.38 -14.71 15.24
N PRO A 124 -15.23 -14.10 16.10
CA PRO A 124 -16.67 -14.37 16.08
C PRO A 124 -17.32 -13.97 14.75
N LEU A 125 -16.89 -12.86 14.14
CA LEU A 125 -17.39 -12.43 12.83
C LEU A 125 -17.10 -13.48 11.75
N ALA A 126 -15.86 -13.99 11.72
CA ALA A 126 -15.45 -15.02 10.77
C ALA A 126 -16.23 -16.33 10.94
N ASP A 127 -16.45 -16.76 12.19
CA ASP A 127 -17.20 -17.99 12.49
C ASP A 127 -18.67 -17.89 12.04
N HIS A 128 -19.31 -16.74 12.28
CA HIS A 128 -20.69 -16.52 11.85
C HIS A 128 -20.81 -16.40 10.32
N ILE A 129 -19.91 -15.69 9.65
CA ILE A 129 -19.91 -15.59 8.18
C ILE A 129 -19.60 -16.95 7.53
N ASP A 130 -18.73 -17.77 8.11
CA ASP A 130 -18.48 -19.15 7.66
C ASP A 130 -19.74 -20.02 7.81
N GLY A 131 -20.44 -19.93 8.94
CA GLY A 131 -21.72 -20.62 9.15
C GLY A 131 -22.76 -20.27 8.09
N VAL A 132 -22.90 -18.98 7.75
CA VAL A 132 -23.78 -18.52 6.66
C VAL A 132 -23.28 -19.03 5.31
N SER A 133 -21.97 -18.99 5.04
CA SER A 133 -21.39 -19.46 3.79
C SER A 133 -21.67 -20.94 3.54
N ARG A 134 -21.57 -21.79 4.57
CA ARG A 134 -21.92 -23.22 4.48
C ARG A 134 -23.40 -23.44 4.22
N MET A 135 -24.28 -22.66 4.85
CA MET A 135 -25.73 -22.71 4.60
C MET A 135 -26.06 -22.35 3.15
N VAL A 136 -25.46 -21.27 2.62
CA VAL A 136 -25.64 -20.78 1.25
C VAL A 136 -25.11 -21.80 0.23
N LEU A 137 -23.92 -22.35 0.45
CA LEU A 137 -23.29 -23.34 -0.44
C LEU A 137 -24.02 -24.70 -0.43
N SER A 138 -24.60 -25.09 0.70
CA SER A 138 -25.40 -26.32 0.82
C SER A 138 -26.84 -26.16 0.31
N LEU A 139 -27.23 -24.95 -0.11
CA LEU A 139 -28.59 -24.59 -0.51
C LEU A 139 -29.65 -24.90 0.57
N HIS A 140 -29.22 -25.09 1.82
CA HIS A 140 -30.06 -25.45 2.96
C HIS A 140 -30.46 -24.21 3.75
N PHE A 141 -31.20 -23.29 3.12
CA PHE A 141 -31.64 -22.03 3.76
C PHE A 141 -32.58 -22.23 4.96
N ASN A 142 -33.17 -23.43 5.07
CA ASN A 142 -34.08 -23.81 6.16
C ASN A 142 -33.33 -24.15 7.46
N ASP A 143 -32.00 -24.09 7.47
CA ASP A 143 -31.21 -24.38 8.66
C ASP A 143 -31.26 -23.21 9.65
N ILE A 144 -31.99 -23.40 10.74
CA ILE A 144 -32.13 -22.43 11.83
C ILE A 144 -30.77 -22.03 12.43
N SER A 145 -29.77 -22.91 12.35
CA SER A 145 -28.42 -22.57 12.79
C SER A 145 -27.79 -21.51 11.88
N GLY A 146 -27.85 -21.68 10.56
CA GLY A 146 -27.32 -20.72 9.58
C GLY A 146 -27.99 -19.35 9.63
N GLN A 147 -29.29 -19.30 9.90
CA GLN A 147 -30.01 -18.04 10.12
C GLN A 147 -29.61 -17.34 11.41
N ARG A 148 -29.39 -18.09 12.50
CA ARG A 148 -28.83 -17.52 13.73
C ARG A 148 -27.45 -16.92 13.50
N HIS A 149 -26.60 -17.59 12.71
CA HIS A 149 -25.31 -17.04 12.32
C HIS A 149 -25.43 -15.75 11.49
N LEU A 150 -26.46 -15.63 10.64
CA LEU A 150 -26.71 -14.42 9.86
C LEU A 150 -27.10 -13.23 10.75
N VAL A 151 -28.02 -13.42 11.70
CA VAL A 151 -28.41 -12.38 12.66
C VAL A 151 -27.21 -11.95 13.52
N GLN A 152 -26.43 -12.90 14.01
CA GLN A 152 -25.24 -12.62 14.82
C GLN A 152 -24.15 -11.90 14.03
N ALA A 153 -23.93 -12.26 12.76
CA ALA A 153 -23.00 -11.56 11.88
C ALA A 153 -23.45 -10.10 11.66
N GLN A 154 -24.75 -9.87 11.43
CA GLN A 154 -25.31 -8.52 11.29
C GLN A 154 -25.18 -7.69 12.58
N GLU A 155 -25.43 -8.27 13.74
CA GLU A 155 -25.25 -7.59 15.04
C GLU A 155 -23.78 -7.23 15.32
N ILE A 156 -22.83 -8.03 14.84
CA ILE A 156 -21.41 -7.70 14.94
C ILE A 156 -21.07 -6.58 13.95
N CYS A 157 -21.52 -6.69 12.70
CA CYS A 157 -21.35 -5.65 11.70
C CYS A 157 -21.97 -4.30 12.09
N ALA A 158 -23.07 -4.28 12.86
CA ALA A 158 -23.68 -3.06 13.35
C ALA A 158 -22.91 -2.38 14.51
N ARG A 159 -21.95 -3.09 15.11
CA ARG A 159 -21.13 -2.61 16.25
C ARG A 159 -19.70 -2.23 15.86
N ILE A 160 -19.29 -2.52 14.63
CA ILE A 160 -18.01 -2.11 14.03
C ILE A 160 -18.22 -0.75 13.36
#